data_AF-A0A8D9H6T3-F1
#
_entry.id   AF-A0A8D9H6T3-F1
#
_cell.length_a   1.000
_cell.length_b   1.000
_cell.length_c   1.000
_cell.angle_alpha   90.00
_cell.angle_beta   90.00
_cell.angle_gamma   90.00
#
_symmetry.space_group_name_H-M   'P 1'
#
loop_
_entity.id
_entity.type
_entity.pdbx_description
1 polymer ?
#
loop_
_entity_poly.entity_id
_entity_poly.type
_entity_poly.pdbx_seq_one_letter_code
_entity_poly.pdbx_strand_id
1 'polypeptide(L)'
;MQDKITANDFGKGKYLLNFLSEEDLQAVLKQGHFHYNFFMFVLVCWEPIVHDDYPWIIPFWVEITGIPLHLWTVKNLRNIGSKLGHINTMELSAGRLLIDVDTRKPLVFTRKVKSPEGEEVTIKIN
;
A
#
# COMPACT_ATOMS: atom_id res chain seq x y z
N MET A 1 -8.96 -14.66 -17.67
CA MET A 1 -8.56 -14.56 -16.24
C MET A 1 -9.65 -15.06 -15.31
N GLN A 2 -10.94 -14.89 -15.65
CA GLN A 2 -12.08 -15.27 -14.81
C GLN A 2 -12.21 -16.79 -14.56
N ASP A 3 -11.73 -17.65 -15.46
CA ASP A 3 -11.77 -19.12 -15.29
C ASP A 3 -10.60 -19.71 -14.47
N LYS A 4 -9.80 -18.87 -13.79
CA LYS A 4 -8.54 -19.28 -13.13
C LYS A 4 -8.46 -18.98 -11.63
N ILE A 5 -9.52 -18.45 -11.02
CA ILE A 5 -9.51 -18.07 -9.61
C ILE A 5 -10.68 -18.76 -8.91
N THR A 6 -10.41 -19.50 -7.85
CA THR A 6 -11.45 -20.04 -6.95
C THR A 6 -11.51 -19.22 -5.68
N ALA A 7 -12.72 -19.03 -5.14
CA ALA A 7 -12.95 -18.27 -3.91
C ALA A 7 -13.60 -19.17 -2.86
N ASN A 8 -13.03 -19.23 -1.66
CA ASN A 8 -13.62 -19.88 -0.50
C ASN A 8 -14.03 -18.83 0.52
N ASP A 9 -15.27 -18.90 1.00
CA ASP A 9 -15.77 -18.04 2.07
C ASP A 9 -15.31 -18.57 3.44
N PHE A 10 -14.59 -17.75 4.20
CA PHE A 10 -14.14 -18.06 5.57
C PHE A 10 -15.03 -17.41 6.64
N GLY A 11 -16.11 -16.73 6.23
CA GLY A 11 -17.01 -15.98 7.08
C GLY A 11 -16.41 -14.65 7.56
N LYS A 12 -17.24 -13.85 8.25
CA LYS A 12 -16.84 -12.54 8.81
C LYS A 12 -16.19 -11.58 7.78
N GLY A 13 -16.59 -11.69 6.51
CA GLY A 13 -16.05 -10.87 5.42
C GLY A 13 -14.64 -11.25 4.97
N LYS A 14 -14.14 -12.44 5.32
CA LYS A 14 -12.85 -12.97 4.87
C LYS A 14 -13.05 -13.99 3.74
N TYR A 15 -12.28 -13.87 2.67
CA TYR A 15 -12.33 -14.74 1.50
C TYR A 15 -10.92 -15.21 1.14
N LEU A 16 -10.76 -16.50 0.84
CA LEU A 16 -9.51 -17.06 0.33
C LEU A 16 -9.62 -17.21 -1.19
N LEU A 17 -8.77 -16.49 -1.92
CA LEU A 17 -8.68 -16.56 -3.37
C LEU A 17 -7.49 -17.44 -3.76
N ASN A 18 -7.74 -18.52 -4.49
CA ASN A 18 -6.67 -19.37 -5.00
C ASN A 18 -6.37 -19.02 -6.45
N PHE A 19 -5.10 -18.82 -6.75
CA PHE A 19 -4.58 -18.54 -8.08
C PHE A 19 -3.89 -19.79 -8.64
N LEU A 20 -3.91 -19.96 -9.97
CA LEU A 20 -3.24 -21.11 -10.61
C LEU A 20 -1.72 -20.99 -10.62
N SER A 21 -1.17 -19.78 -10.55
CA SER A 21 0.27 -19.54 -10.50
C SER A 21 0.62 -18.32 -9.65
N GLU A 22 1.86 -18.29 -9.18
CA GLU A 22 2.39 -17.16 -8.42
C GLU A 22 2.40 -15.87 -9.27
N GLU A 23 2.64 -15.99 -10.58
CA GLU A 23 2.63 -14.84 -11.49
C GLU A 23 1.26 -14.18 -11.58
N ASP A 24 0.17 -14.97 -11.62
CA ASP A 24 -1.20 -14.45 -11.62
C ASP A 24 -1.54 -13.75 -10.29
N LEU A 25 -1.13 -14.34 -9.15
CA LEU A 25 -1.25 -13.73 -7.81
C LEU A 25 -0.51 -12.39 -7.75
N GLN A 26 0.76 -12.38 -8.14
CA GLN A 26 1.60 -11.18 -8.12
C GLN A 26 1.10 -10.11 -9.10
N ALA A 27 0.57 -10.50 -10.25
CA ALA A 27 -0.05 -9.57 -11.19
C ALA A 27 -1.27 -8.87 -10.57
N VAL A 28 -2.10 -9.59 -9.81
CA VAL A 28 -3.21 -8.98 -9.06
C VAL A 28 -2.67 -8.11 -7.93
N LEU A 29 -1.83 -8.61 -7.02
CA LEU A 29 -1.33 -7.84 -5.89
C LEU A 29 -0.63 -6.52 -6.31
N LYS A 30 0.01 -6.49 -7.49
CA LYS A 30 0.61 -5.28 -8.06
C LYS A 30 -0.41 -4.19 -8.44
N GLN A 31 -1.65 -4.56 -8.78
CA GLN A 31 -2.69 -3.59 -9.14
C GLN A 31 -3.07 -2.67 -7.97
N GLY A 32 -2.81 -3.10 -6.74
CA GLY A 32 -2.84 -2.19 -5.60
C GLY A 32 -4.17 -2.13 -4.87
N HIS A 33 -4.76 -0.93 -4.79
CA HIS A 33 -5.98 -0.72 -4.03
C HIS A 33 -7.16 -1.37 -4.74
N PHE A 34 -7.90 -2.20 -4.00
CA PHE A 34 -9.12 -2.78 -4.51
C PHE A 34 -10.33 -2.16 -3.83
N HIS A 35 -11.33 -1.83 -4.64
CA HIS A 35 -12.61 -1.42 -4.14
C HIS A 35 -13.73 -1.99 -5.00
N TYR A 36 -14.86 -2.27 -4.36
CA TYR A 36 -16.08 -2.65 -5.03
C TYR A 36 -17.26 -2.06 -4.27
N ASN A 37 -18.20 -1.43 -4.98
CA ASN A 37 -19.37 -0.78 -4.38
C ASN A 37 -19.05 0.11 -3.16
N PHE A 38 -18.04 0.97 -3.29
CA PHE A 38 -17.55 1.87 -2.22
C PHE A 38 -16.94 1.17 -0.99
N PHE A 39 -16.80 -0.17 -1.01
CA PHE A 39 -16.05 -0.91 -0.01
C PHE A 39 -14.62 -1.14 -0.51
N MET A 40 -13.65 -0.68 0.28
CA MET A 40 -12.26 -1.05 0.09
C MET A 40 -12.05 -2.46 0.66
N PHE A 41 -11.33 -3.29 -0.06
CA PHE A 41 -10.86 -4.58 0.45
C PHE A 41 -9.38 -4.73 0.20
N VAL A 42 -8.74 -5.50 1.07
CA VAL A 42 -7.31 -5.76 1.01
C VAL A 42 -7.11 -7.19 0.56
N LEU A 43 -6.23 -7.37 -0.42
CA LEU A 43 -5.69 -8.68 -0.77
C LEU A 43 -4.27 -8.79 -0.22
N VAL A 44 -3.99 -9.88 0.48
CA VAL A 44 -2.66 -10.24 0.96
C VAL A 44 -2.35 -11.67 0.52
N CYS A 45 -1.07 -11.97 0.34
CA CYS A 45 -0.65 -13.37 0.22
C CYS A 45 -0.92 -14.05 1.58
N TRP A 46 -1.67 -15.15 1.56
CA TRP A 46 -2.08 -15.82 2.78
C TRP A 46 -0.88 -16.48 3.47
N GLU A 47 -0.78 -16.27 4.78
CA GLU A 47 0.14 -16.96 5.66
C GLU A 47 -0.64 -17.73 6.74
N PRO A 48 -0.11 -18.85 7.27
CA PRO A 48 -0.78 -19.66 8.28
C PRO A 48 -0.75 -18.99 9.68
N ILE A 49 -1.32 -17.78 9.79
CA ILE A 49 -1.40 -16.96 11.00
C ILE A 49 -2.81 -17.06 11.59
N VAL A 50 -2.90 -17.40 12.89
CA VAL A 50 -4.18 -17.63 13.60
C VAL A 50 -4.68 -16.43 14.41
N HIS A 51 -3.96 -15.30 14.37
CA HIS A 51 -4.32 -14.12 15.15
C HIS A 51 -5.56 -13.42 14.57
N ASP A 52 -6.48 -12.97 15.42
CA ASP A 52 -7.78 -12.42 15.00
C ASP A 52 -7.65 -11.19 14.08
N ASP A 53 -6.71 -10.30 14.41
CA ASP A 53 -6.39 -9.09 13.64
C ASP A 53 -5.65 -9.38 12.31
N TYR A 54 -5.31 -10.64 12.00
CA TYR A 54 -4.65 -10.94 10.73
C TYR A 54 -5.61 -10.75 9.54
N PRO A 55 -5.17 -10.06 8.46
CA PRO A 55 -3.89 -9.34 8.32
C PRO A 55 -3.92 -7.93 8.93
N TRP A 56 -2.92 -7.59 9.77
CA TRP A 56 -2.78 -6.24 10.32
C TRP A 56 -1.72 -5.39 9.60
N ILE A 57 -0.84 -6.02 8.81
CA ILE A 57 0.04 -5.32 7.88
C ILE A 57 -0.51 -5.53 6.48
N ILE A 58 -0.76 -4.42 5.78
CA ILE A 58 -1.30 -4.45 4.43
C ILE A 58 -0.44 -3.60 3.49
N PRO A 59 -0.17 -4.05 2.25
CA PRO A 59 0.51 -3.24 1.27
C PRO A 59 -0.46 -2.19 0.71
N PHE A 60 -0.05 -0.93 0.74
CA PHE A 60 -0.84 0.19 0.24
C PHE A 60 -0.01 1.02 -0.73
N TRP A 61 -0.53 1.27 -1.94
CA TRP A 61 0.06 2.27 -2.81
C TRP A 61 -0.22 3.66 -2.25
N VAL A 62 0.83 4.43 -2.09
CA VAL A 62 0.76 5.82 -1.65
C VAL A 62 1.29 6.69 -2.77
N GLU A 63 0.47 7.64 -3.22
CA GLU A 63 0.89 8.62 -4.22
C GLU A 63 1.35 9.90 -3.53
N ILE A 64 2.64 10.21 -3.70
CA ILE A 64 3.22 11.44 -3.14
C ILE A 64 3.01 12.57 -4.13
N THR A 65 2.27 13.60 -3.71
CA THR A 65 1.97 14.77 -4.56
C THR A 65 2.44 16.08 -3.92
N GLY A 66 2.61 17.11 -4.73
CA GLY A 66 2.95 18.47 -4.26
C GLY A 66 4.43 18.71 -3.93
N ILE A 67 5.34 17.82 -4.35
CA ILE A 67 6.78 18.01 -4.18
C ILE A 67 7.35 18.80 -5.36
N PRO A 68 8.13 19.88 -5.12
CA PRO A 68 8.86 20.60 -6.16
C PRO A 68 9.78 19.66 -6.98
N LEU A 69 9.87 19.85 -8.30
CA LEU A 69 10.59 18.93 -9.21
C LEU A 69 12.06 18.69 -8.80
N HIS A 70 12.76 19.72 -8.32
CA HIS A 70 14.16 19.60 -7.87
C HIS A 70 14.31 18.74 -6.59
N LEU A 71 13.24 18.55 -5.83
CA LEU A 71 13.19 17.64 -4.67
C LEU A 71 12.69 16.24 -5.06
N TRP A 72 12.30 16.00 -6.31
CA TRP A 72 11.82 14.72 -6.84
C TRP A 72 12.97 13.74 -7.06
N THR A 73 13.56 13.28 -5.96
CA THR A 73 14.68 12.32 -5.98
C THR A 73 14.29 11.05 -5.24
N VAL A 74 14.86 9.91 -5.67
CA VAL A 74 14.69 8.60 -5.00
C VAL A 74 14.97 8.70 -3.51
N LYS A 75 16.01 9.45 -3.12
CA LYS A 75 16.39 9.68 -1.73
C LYS A 75 15.28 10.39 -0.95
N ASN A 76 14.74 11.47 -1.49
CA ASN A 76 13.70 12.25 -0.81
C ASN A 76 12.38 11.48 -0.72
N LEU A 77 11.94 10.84 -1.81
CA LEU A 77 10.72 10.03 -1.82
C LEU A 77 10.83 8.86 -0.83
N ARG A 78 11.97 8.17 -0.79
CA ARG A 78 12.22 7.10 0.18
C ARG A 78 12.19 7.62 1.62
N ASN A 79 12.77 8.80 1.88
CA ASN A 79 12.74 9.43 3.20
C ASN A 79 11.32 9.85 3.64
N ILE A 80 10.44 10.16 2.69
CA ILE A 80 9.03 10.44 2.98
C ILE A 80 8.30 9.13 3.28
N GLY A 81 8.39 8.15 2.38
CA GLY A 81 7.69 6.87 2.54
C GLY A 81 8.13 6.07 3.76
N SER A 82 9.42 6.10 4.12
CA SER A 82 9.94 5.38 5.30
C SER A 82 9.36 5.91 6.61
N LYS A 83 8.84 7.14 6.61
CA LYS A 83 8.13 7.71 7.75
C LYS A 83 6.67 7.26 7.84
N LEU A 84 6.12 6.69 6.77
CA LEU A 84 4.76 6.13 6.72
C LEU A 84 4.76 4.64 7.03
N GLY A 85 5.76 3.91 6.58
CA GLY A 85 5.90 2.47 6.84
C GLY A 85 7.12 1.88 6.13
N HIS A 86 7.18 0.55 6.10
CA HIS A 86 8.20 -0.15 5.33
C HIS A 86 7.90 -0.01 3.83
N ILE A 87 8.88 0.40 3.02
CA ILE A 87 8.71 0.55 1.57
C ILE A 87 9.12 -0.75 0.89
N ASN A 88 8.13 -1.46 0.33
CA ASN A 88 8.36 -2.68 -0.46
C ASN A 88 8.93 -2.34 -1.84
N THR A 89 8.29 -1.41 -2.55
CA THR A 89 8.71 -0.99 -3.89
C THR A 89 8.30 0.45 -4.21
N MET A 90 8.81 0.99 -5.32
CA MET A 90 8.61 2.38 -5.74
C MET A 90 8.53 2.50 -7.26
N GLU A 91 7.56 3.26 -7.73
CA GLU A 91 7.43 3.73 -9.11
C GLU A 91 7.79 5.23 -9.17
N LEU A 92 9.06 5.52 -9.50
CA LEU A 92 9.62 6.87 -9.45
C LEU A 92 8.92 7.87 -10.39
N SER A 93 8.52 7.43 -11.58
CA SER A 93 7.83 8.25 -12.57
C SER A 93 6.45 8.72 -12.10
N ALA A 94 5.73 7.85 -11.38
CA ALA A 94 4.41 8.15 -10.86
C ALA A 94 4.44 8.72 -9.42
N GLY A 95 5.60 8.71 -8.75
CA GLY A 95 5.70 9.13 -7.35
C GLY A 95 4.95 8.20 -6.40
N ARG A 96 4.77 6.94 -6.81
CA ARG A 96 4.01 5.94 -6.07
C ARG A 96 4.94 5.03 -5.28
N LEU A 97 4.61 4.80 -4.02
CA LEU A 97 5.34 3.90 -3.12
C LEU A 97 4.38 2.81 -2.65
N LEU A 98 4.82 1.55 -2.73
CA LEU A 98 4.10 0.46 -2.07
C LEU A 98 4.63 0.37 -0.64
N ILE A 99 3.78 0.71 0.32
CA ILE A 99 4.14 0.84 1.73
C ILE A 99 3.34 -0.16 2.56
N ASP A 100 4.01 -0.85 3.47
CA ASP A 100 3.36 -1.66 4.51
C ASP A 100 2.74 -0.76 5.56
N VAL A 101 1.42 -0.83 5.68
CA VAL A 101 0.62 -0.06 6.62
C VAL A 101 0.10 -0.97 7.73
N ASP A 102 0.32 -0.56 8.98
CA ASP A 102 -0.28 -1.21 10.15
C ASP A 102 -1.71 -0.70 10.35
N THR A 103 -2.71 -1.53 10.03
CA THR A 103 -4.14 -1.19 10.06
C THR A 103 -4.67 -0.96 11.47
N ARG A 104 -3.91 -1.33 12.50
CA ARG A 104 -4.25 -1.07 13.90
C ARG A 104 -3.91 0.36 14.32
N LYS A 105 -3.27 1.14 13.44
CA LYS A 105 -2.92 2.54 13.65
C LYS A 105 -3.76 3.44 12.72
N PRO A 106 -4.13 4.66 13.16
CA PRO A 106 -4.82 5.62 12.29
C PRO A 106 -3.99 5.94 11.04
N LEU A 107 -4.66 6.01 9.89
CA LEU A 107 -4.04 6.46 8.64
C LEU A 107 -3.68 7.95 8.71
N VAL A 108 -2.49 8.30 8.21
CA VAL A 108 -1.96 9.67 8.23
C VAL A 108 -1.87 10.19 6.79
N PHE A 109 -2.74 11.15 6.46
CA PHE A 109 -2.88 11.69 5.09
C PHE A 109 -2.16 13.02 4.84
N THR A 110 -1.65 13.64 5.90
CA THR A 110 -0.92 14.91 5.80
C THR A 110 0.26 14.92 6.75
N ARG A 111 1.39 15.46 6.30
CA ARG A 111 2.57 15.59 7.17
C ARG A 111 3.38 16.82 6.86
N LYS A 112 3.96 17.44 7.89
CA LYS A 112 4.96 18.49 7.72
C LYS A 112 6.34 17.87 7.54
N VAL A 113 7.04 18.31 6.50
CA VAL A 113 8.44 17.95 6.22
C VAL A 113 9.27 19.21 6.34
N LYS A 114 10.36 19.13 7.10
CA LYS A 114 11.31 20.23 7.26
C LYS A 114 12.47 20.06 6.28
N SER A 115 12.77 21.11 5.51
CA SER A 115 13.95 21.16 4.64
C SER A 115 15.24 21.28 5.48
N PRO A 116 16.42 21.00 4.91
CA PRO A 116 17.71 21.25 5.57
C PRO A 116 17.89 22.72 5.98
N GLU A 117 17.30 23.64 5.23
CA GLU A 117 17.32 25.09 5.45
C GLU A 117 16.30 25.54 6.52
N GLY A 118 15.46 24.62 7.00
CA GLY A 118 14.54 24.83 8.11
C GLY A 118 13.11 25.20 7.71
N GLU A 119 12.81 25.27 6.41
CA GLU A 119 11.47 25.53 5.89
C GLU A 119 10.54 24.34 6.11
N GLU A 120 9.28 24.58 6.48
CA GLU A 120 8.27 23.52 6.62
C GLU A 120 7.33 23.50 5.41
N VAL A 121 7.26 22.35 4.73
CA VAL A 121 6.29 22.10 3.67
C VAL A 121 5.31 21.03 4.13
N THR A 122 4.01 21.26 3.92
CA THR A 122 2.99 20.23 4.16
C THR A 122 2.83 19.38 2.92
N ILE A 123 3.10 18.09 3.03
CA ILE A 123 2.84 17.10 1.99
C ILE A 123 1.46 16.48 2.21
N LYS A 124 0.74 16.25 1.12
CA LYS A 124 -0.46 15.42 1.10
C LYS A 124 -0.11 14.02 0.63
N ILE A 125 -0.71 13.05 1.26
CA ILE A 125 -0.55 11.61 1.02
C ILE A 125 -1.93 11.15 0.59
N ASN A 126 -2.05 10.79 -0.69
CA ASN A 126 -3.29 10.29 -1.27
C ASN A 126 -3.19 8.79 -1.51
#